data_AF-A0A420YW53-F1
#
_entry.id   AF-A0A420YW53-F1
#
_cell.length_a   1.000
_cell.length_b   1.000
_cell.length_c   1.000
_cell.angle_alpha   90.00
_cell.angle_beta   90.00
_cell.angle_gamma   90.00
#
_symmetry.space_group_name_H-M   'P 1'
#
loop_
_entity.id
_entity.type
_entity.pdbx_description
1 polymer ?
#
loop_
_entity_poly.entity_id
_entity_poly.type
_entity_poly.pdbx_seq_one_letter_code
_entity_poly.pdbx_strand_id
1 'polypeptide(L)'
;MKHFYQKLSSSLLLFLGLISLSNCSSNYGTQEPKVSKVKEGKGQFLRLSIHRPHEVVLRALKHDPMLEIKQVYMLFYDQATDKLKCVREAKATSDRALDKLDVQLPSGDYKLVVLANPTKDILRMTNVEAPLSMLTEAQKLLTRAFIGDDGSLVMSNDQGPITITKSLFRETAHESLTSPTAVTIEPCLARVLVYGTPQVRGGHKGNMPIKYKVTNVMQKASVLRQLNKLSTGVMEQQGDNSSREQRYAKSSVWDAWLQSLPRDGSDLANYALRDLNAHVMANTVYETIEQFAGELNTNNLLYAKDTPIPENAFQKAYAPYALIAFPYIPDELHLANDEGWLSYQGQYYSESQFKTMLQNNSLPSDLKSIVERNHINAEKLTSSEGGFSLEGLNFYYKSYNYYPVFITHFGGDSAHPVYGQYGIVRGNEYRINLVEVSSVGSATPMLYSNDFSPIFSDKHMAISARVLDPVIRTQEVRF
;
A
#
# COMPACT_ATOMS: atom_id res chain seq x y z
N MET A 1 52.39 -49.86 -13.08
CA MET A 1 51.74 -50.66 -14.16
C MET A 1 50.42 -49.99 -14.49
N LYS A 2 50.09 -49.50 -15.68
CA LYS A 2 50.74 -49.49 -17.00
C LYS A 2 50.38 -48.17 -17.70
N HIS A 3 51.37 -47.63 -18.40
CA HIS A 3 51.34 -46.66 -19.50
C HIS A 3 50.20 -46.81 -20.53
N PHE A 4 49.85 -45.70 -21.20
CA PHE A 4 50.00 -45.45 -22.66
C PHE A 4 49.58 -43.98 -22.97
N TYR A 5 50.47 -43.00 -23.25
CA TYR A 5 51.11 -42.63 -24.55
C TYR A 5 50.11 -42.35 -25.69
N GLN A 6 50.17 -41.34 -26.57
CA GLN A 6 51.04 -40.17 -26.84
C GLN A 6 50.38 -39.35 -27.99
N LYS A 7 50.66 -38.02 -28.05
CA LYS A 7 50.83 -37.13 -29.23
C LYS A 7 49.98 -37.34 -30.50
N LEU A 8 49.38 -36.25 -31.00
CA LEU A 8 49.88 -35.56 -32.21
C LEU A 8 49.25 -34.17 -32.39
N SER A 9 50.09 -33.20 -32.73
CA SER A 9 49.78 -31.86 -33.21
C SER A 9 49.20 -31.87 -34.62
N SER A 10 48.28 -30.95 -34.93
CA SER A 10 48.41 -29.99 -36.06
C SER A 10 47.19 -29.09 -36.19
N SER A 11 47.49 -27.82 -36.41
CA SER A 11 46.66 -26.65 -36.69
C SER A 11 45.38 -26.87 -37.50
N LEU A 12 44.27 -26.27 -37.02
CA LEU A 12 43.33 -25.61 -37.92
C LEU A 12 42.66 -24.43 -37.18
N LEU A 13 42.95 -23.22 -37.67
CA LEU A 13 42.16 -22.03 -37.38
C LEU A 13 40.69 -22.32 -37.66
N LEU A 14 39.80 -22.15 -36.69
CA LEU A 14 38.39 -21.87 -36.97
C LEU A 14 37.75 -21.15 -35.77
N PHE A 15 37.48 -19.85 -35.97
CA PHE A 15 36.42 -19.07 -35.34
C PHE A 15 36.13 -19.31 -33.84
N LEU A 16 36.95 -18.74 -32.97
CA LEU A 16 36.50 -18.33 -31.62
C LEU A 16 35.73 -17.02 -31.75
N GLY A 17 34.46 -17.13 -32.11
CA GLY A 17 33.47 -16.13 -31.79
C GLY A 17 33.33 -16.08 -30.26
N LEU A 18 34.08 -15.18 -29.65
CA LEU A 18 33.86 -14.73 -28.28
C LEU A 18 32.45 -14.14 -28.21
N ILE A 19 31.49 -14.97 -27.83
CA ILE A 19 30.23 -14.52 -27.24
C ILE A 19 30.62 -13.94 -25.87
N SER A 20 31.08 -12.69 -25.88
CA SER A 20 30.98 -11.85 -24.69
C SER A 20 29.50 -11.55 -24.51
N LEU A 21 28.82 -12.41 -23.73
CA LEU A 21 27.62 -11.99 -23.03
C LEU A 21 28.05 -10.87 -22.10
N SER A 22 27.99 -9.65 -22.62
CA SER A 22 28.00 -8.43 -21.84
C SER A 22 26.79 -8.50 -20.91
N ASN A 23 27.00 -9.08 -19.73
CA ASN A 23 26.22 -8.74 -18.55
C ASN A 23 26.36 -7.23 -18.37
N CYS A 24 25.46 -6.46 -18.97
CA CYS A 24 25.16 -5.09 -18.54
C CYS A 24 24.49 -5.19 -17.17
N SER A 25 25.24 -5.59 -16.15
CA SER A 25 24.95 -5.16 -14.79
C SER A 25 25.27 -3.67 -14.77
N SER A 26 24.25 -2.84 -15.00
CA SER A 26 24.33 -1.43 -14.64
C SER A 26 24.65 -1.36 -13.15
N ASN A 27 25.91 -1.11 -12.83
CA ASN A 27 26.34 -0.63 -11.53
C ASN A 27 25.64 0.72 -11.29
N TYR A 28 24.38 0.69 -10.88
CA TYR A 28 23.71 1.84 -10.28
C TYR A 28 24.35 2.03 -8.90
N GLY A 29 25.44 2.80 -8.93
CA GLY A 29 26.29 3.06 -7.79
C GLY A 29 25.53 3.60 -6.59
N THR A 30 26.07 3.27 -5.42
CA THR A 30 25.71 3.71 -4.07
C THR A 30 25.88 5.22 -3.83
N GLN A 31 25.92 6.05 -4.88
CA GLN A 31 26.15 7.49 -4.75
C GLN A 31 24.82 8.22 -4.58
N GLU A 32 24.70 8.94 -3.46
CA GLU A 32 23.65 9.95 -3.30
C GLU A 32 23.78 11.01 -4.41
N PRO A 33 22.66 11.52 -4.96
CA PRO A 33 22.68 12.47 -6.05
C PRO A 33 23.44 13.71 -5.61
N LYS A 34 24.43 14.11 -6.43
CA LYS A 34 25.24 15.28 -6.13
C LYS A 34 24.39 16.54 -6.28
N VAL A 35 24.05 17.17 -5.15
CA VAL A 35 23.45 18.51 -5.12
C VAL A 35 24.30 19.43 -5.98
N SER A 36 23.69 20.08 -6.96
CA SER A 36 24.46 20.85 -7.94
C SER A 36 24.92 22.15 -7.29
N LYS A 37 26.24 22.36 -7.23
CA LYS A 37 26.81 23.66 -6.80
C LYS A 37 26.64 24.68 -7.92
N VAL A 38 25.96 25.79 -7.64
CA VAL A 38 26.03 26.97 -8.50
C VAL A 38 27.39 27.62 -8.27
N LYS A 39 28.12 27.95 -9.34
CA LYS A 39 29.31 28.83 -9.21
C LYS A 39 28.81 30.20 -8.74
N GLU A 40 29.35 30.72 -7.65
CA GLU A 40 29.01 32.06 -7.12
C GLU A 40 28.95 33.09 -8.26
N GLY A 41 27.84 33.85 -8.32
CA GLY A 41 27.63 34.92 -9.29
C GLY A 41 27.07 34.55 -10.67
N LYS A 42 26.70 33.29 -10.95
CA LYS A 42 26.15 32.87 -12.27
C LYS A 42 24.70 32.36 -12.30
N GLY A 43 23.92 32.56 -11.25
CA GLY A 43 22.52 32.10 -11.17
C GLY A 43 21.53 33.22 -10.88
N GLN A 44 20.34 33.14 -11.46
CA GLN A 44 19.19 33.96 -11.11
C GLN A 44 18.37 33.26 -10.01
N PHE A 45 17.45 34.00 -9.38
CA PHE A 45 16.63 33.53 -8.29
C PHE A 45 15.23 33.17 -8.77
N LEU A 46 14.79 31.96 -8.43
CA LEU A 46 13.41 31.51 -8.51
C LEU A 46 12.86 31.44 -7.09
N ARG A 47 11.67 32.03 -6.84
CA ARG A 47 11.02 31.91 -5.55
C ARG A 47 9.91 30.86 -5.58
N LEU A 48 9.98 29.91 -4.66
CA LEU A 48 9.00 28.84 -4.47
C LEU A 48 8.25 29.02 -3.16
N SER A 49 7.00 28.56 -3.13
CA SER A 49 6.24 28.32 -1.91
C SER A 49 5.83 26.86 -1.90
N ILE A 50 6.42 26.05 -1.02
CA ILE A 50 6.14 24.60 -0.97
C ILE A 50 5.12 24.36 0.13
N HIS A 51 3.90 24.08 -0.29
CA HIS A 51 2.79 23.77 0.58
C HIS A 51 2.71 22.27 0.84
N ARG A 52 2.53 21.92 2.12
CA ARG A 52 2.06 20.59 2.53
C ARG A 52 0.66 20.34 1.94
N PRO A 53 0.20 19.08 1.83
CA PRO A 53 -1.24 18.84 1.83
C PRO A 53 -1.82 19.57 3.04
N HIS A 54 -3.02 20.14 2.89
CA HIS A 54 -3.73 20.79 3.99
C HIS A 54 -3.56 20.01 5.30
N GLU A 55 -3.26 20.73 6.39
CA GLU A 55 -3.26 20.20 7.74
C GLU A 55 -4.60 19.53 7.99
N VAL A 56 -4.63 18.21 7.82
CA VAL A 56 -5.60 17.39 8.51
C VAL A 56 -5.22 17.54 9.97
N VAL A 57 -5.81 18.51 10.65
CA VAL A 57 -5.72 18.62 12.09
C VAL A 57 -6.45 17.40 12.64
N LEU A 58 -5.72 16.29 12.70
CA LEU A 58 -5.99 15.21 13.63
C LEU A 58 -5.97 15.88 14.98
N ARG A 59 -7.13 16.27 15.50
CA ARG A 59 -7.25 16.94 16.82
C ARG A 59 -6.67 16.11 17.97
N ALA A 60 -6.12 14.91 17.70
CA ALA A 60 -5.58 13.99 18.68
C ALA A 60 -4.14 13.49 18.45
N LEU A 61 -3.50 13.72 17.28
CA LEU A 61 -2.15 13.18 17.00
C LEU A 61 -1.13 14.32 16.83
N LYS A 62 -0.26 14.51 17.83
CA LYS A 62 0.72 15.61 17.88
C LYS A 62 1.82 15.52 16.81
N HIS A 63 2.02 14.35 16.21
CA HIS A 63 3.07 14.11 15.23
C HIS A 63 2.61 13.06 14.21
N ASP A 64 2.39 13.50 12.97
CA ASP A 64 1.92 12.65 11.87
C ASP A 64 2.95 12.63 10.72
N PRO A 65 3.48 11.45 10.35
CA PRO A 65 4.46 11.32 9.26
C PRO A 65 3.92 11.71 7.89
N MET A 66 2.59 11.70 7.72
CA MET A 66 1.93 12.17 6.49
C MET A 66 1.97 13.69 6.33
N LEU A 67 2.30 14.44 7.39
CA LEU A 67 2.36 15.90 7.40
C LEU A 67 3.80 16.43 7.59
N GLU A 68 4.71 15.57 8.04
CA GLU A 68 6.06 15.98 8.39
C GLU A 68 6.95 16.19 7.15
N ILE A 69 7.50 17.40 7.01
CA ILE A 69 8.56 17.69 6.05
C ILE A 69 9.81 18.07 6.84
N LYS A 70 10.89 17.29 6.69
CA LYS A 70 12.21 17.55 7.29
C LYS A 70 13.16 18.20 6.27
N GLN A 71 13.08 17.75 5.02
CA GLN A 71 13.93 18.21 3.93
C GLN A 71 13.19 18.14 2.60
N VAL A 72 13.56 19.02 1.67
CA VAL A 72 13.03 19.04 0.30
C VAL A 72 14.16 19.06 -0.73
N TYR A 73 13.96 18.30 -1.79
CA TYR A 73 14.80 18.25 -2.98
C TYR A 73 14.01 18.82 -4.15
N MET A 74 14.53 19.86 -4.77
CA MET A 74 13.96 20.50 -5.95
C MET A 74 14.76 20.07 -7.17
N LEU A 75 14.12 19.30 -8.04
CA LEU A 75 14.66 18.68 -9.23
C LEU A 75 14.21 19.47 -10.44
N PHE A 76 15.15 20.08 -11.15
CA PHE A 76 14.87 20.89 -12.34
C PHE A 76 15.26 20.12 -13.59
N TYR A 77 14.26 19.56 -14.26
CA TYR A 77 14.39 18.88 -15.54
C TYR A 77 14.35 19.90 -16.67
N ASP A 78 15.22 19.75 -17.67
CA ASP A 78 15.16 20.57 -18.88
C ASP A 78 13.85 20.32 -19.63
N GLN A 79 13.12 21.38 -19.97
CA GLN A 79 11.78 21.26 -20.56
C GLN A 79 11.78 20.61 -21.97
N ALA A 80 12.88 20.73 -22.72
CA ALA A 80 12.99 20.19 -24.07
C ALA A 80 13.39 18.71 -24.11
N THR A 81 14.22 18.28 -23.16
CA THR A 81 14.84 16.95 -23.15
C THR A 81 14.32 16.04 -22.05
N ASP A 82 13.57 16.56 -21.08
CA ASP A 82 13.11 15.85 -19.89
C ASP A 82 14.23 15.20 -19.08
N LYS A 83 15.45 15.74 -19.18
CA LYS A 83 16.61 15.28 -18.40
C LYS A 83 16.87 16.19 -17.21
N LEU A 84 17.16 15.58 -16.06
CA LEU A 84 17.47 16.31 -14.84
C LEU A 84 18.75 17.14 -15.02
N LYS A 85 18.65 18.47 -14.94
CA LYS A 85 19.81 19.37 -15.08
C LYS A 85 20.40 19.76 -13.76
N CYS A 86 19.56 20.06 -12.77
CA CYS A 86 20.08 20.46 -11.48
C CYS A 86 19.16 20.06 -10.33
N VAL A 87 19.81 19.86 -9.18
CA VAL A 87 19.17 19.52 -7.91
C VAL A 87 19.51 20.60 -6.90
N ARG A 88 18.50 21.08 -6.17
CA ARG A 88 18.65 21.96 -5.02
C ARG A 88 18.02 21.31 -3.81
N GLU A 89 18.55 21.64 -2.64
CA GLU A 89 18.10 21.09 -1.37
C GLU A 89 17.79 22.24 -0.41
N ALA A 90 16.75 22.07 0.40
CA ALA A 90 16.48 22.93 1.54
C ALA A 90 16.01 22.11 2.74
N LYS A 91 16.42 22.51 3.94
CA LYS A 91 15.92 21.95 5.20
C LYS A 91 14.67 22.70 5.63
N ALA A 92 13.67 21.97 6.13
CA ALA A 92 12.47 22.54 6.71
C ALA A 92 12.70 22.77 8.22
N THR A 93 13.39 23.86 8.55
CA THR A 93 13.77 24.20 9.94
C THR A 93 12.61 24.78 10.76
N SER A 94 11.50 25.14 10.10
CA SER A 94 10.23 25.57 10.71
C SER A 94 9.09 25.42 9.69
N ASP A 95 7.83 25.51 10.14
CA ASP A 95 6.66 25.41 9.26
C ASP A 95 6.65 26.48 8.15
N ARG A 96 7.17 27.68 8.43
CA ARG A 96 7.24 28.79 7.46
C ARG A 96 8.48 28.80 6.60
N ALA A 97 9.46 27.94 6.87
CA ALA A 97 10.73 27.92 6.14
C ALA A 97 10.54 27.64 4.63
N LEU A 98 9.42 27.01 4.27
CA LEU A 98 9.11 26.60 2.91
C LEU A 98 8.16 27.57 2.18
N ASP A 99 7.59 28.57 2.87
CA ASP A 99 6.62 29.50 2.30
C ASP A 99 7.27 30.45 1.27
N LYS A 100 8.56 30.74 1.44
CA LYS A 100 9.32 31.71 0.64
C LYS A 100 10.75 31.22 0.45
N LEU A 101 10.91 30.17 -0.34
CA LEU A 101 12.20 29.57 -0.63
C LEU A 101 12.83 30.23 -1.87
N ASP A 102 13.97 30.90 -1.67
CA ASP A 102 14.77 31.43 -2.79
C ASP A 102 15.76 30.39 -3.29
N VAL A 103 15.60 30.01 -4.55
CA VAL A 103 16.39 28.98 -5.21
C VAL A 103 17.25 29.62 -6.28
N GLN A 104 18.57 29.55 -6.11
CA GLN A 104 19.51 30.05 -7.11
C GLN A 104 19.84 28.96 -8.15
N LEU A 105 19.62 29.25 -9.43
CA LEU A 105 19.98 28.36 -10.55
C LEU A 105 20.09 29.14 -11.87
N PRO A 106 20.68 28.57 -12.93
CA PRO A 106 20.65 29.19 -14.25
C PRO A 106 19.21 29.46 -14.70
N SER A 107 19.00 30.61 -15.33
CA SER A 107 17.72 30.98 -15.92
C SER A 107 17.40 30.08 -17.10
N GLY A 108 16.20 29.54 -17.16
CA GLY A 108 15.78 28.64 -18.24
C GLY A 108 14.35 28.16 -18.07
N ASP A 109 13.94 27.34 -19.03
CA ASP A 109 12.65 26.67 -19.02
C ASP A 109 12.83 25.25 -18.47
N TYR A 110 12.10 24.94 -17.39
CA TYR A 110 12.24 23.71 -16.64
C TYR A 110 10.90 23.05 -16.34
N LYS A 111 10.93 21.74 -16.12
CA LYS A 111 9.92 21.02 -15.34
C LYS A 111 10.46 20.81 -13.93
N LEU A 112 9.75 21.35 -12.93
CA LEU A 112 10.10 21.26 -11.51
C LEU A 112 9.38 20.08 -10.86
N VAL A 113 10.16 19.18 -10.27
CA VAL A 113 9.68 18.16 -9.34
C VAL A 113 10.25 18.47 -7.95
N VAL A 114 9.40 18.45 -6.93
CA VAL A 114 9.79 18.58 -5.53
C VAL A 114 9.55 17.26 -4.83
N LEU A 115 10.57 16.75 -4.15
CA LEU A 115 10.48 15.59 -3.28
C LEU A 115 10.73 16.01 -1.83
N ALA A 116 9.82 15.68 -0.91
CA ALA A 116 10.11 15.79 0.52
C ALA A 116 10.56 14.45 1.09
N ASN A 117 11.49 14.50 2.04
CA ASN A 117 12.04 13.35 2.75
C ASN A 117 12.43 12.17 1.84
N PRO A 118 13.07 12.39 0.68
CA PRO A 118 13.36 11.28 -0.23
C PRO A 118 14.30 10.26 0.42
N THR A 119 13.98 8.98 0.31
CA THR A 119 14.86 7.89 0.76
C THR A 119 16.03 7.71 -0.21
N LYS A 120 17.03 6.92 0.20
CA LYS A 120 18.13 6.51 -0.69
C LYS A 120 17.63 5.77 -1.93
N ASP A 121 16.56 4.98 -1.82
CA ASP A 121 15.99 4.24 -2.96
C ASP A 121 15.41 5.22 -3.99
N ILE A 122 14.70 6.26 -3.55
CA ILE A 122 14.14 7.30 -4.42
C ILE A 122 15.22 8.21 -5.00
N LEU A 123 16.21 8.61 -4.20
CA LEU A 123 17.31 9.47 -4.64
C LEU A 123 18.17 8.86 -5.75
N ARG A 124 18.28 7.52 -5.83
CA ARG A 124 18.96 6.85 -6.95
C ARG A 124 18.29 7.09 -8.31
N MET A 125 17.00 7.47 -8.31
CA MET A 125 16.21 7.77 -9.50
C MET A 125 16.42 9.21 -9.99
N THR A 126 17.13 10.04 -9.22
CA THR A 126 17.27 11.50 -9.44
C THR A 126 18.72 11.92 -9.69
N ASN A 127 19.50 11.11 -10.40
CA ASN A 127 20.85 11.47 -10.83
C ASN A 127 20.79 12.51 -11.96
N VAL A 128 21.78 13.41 -12.04
CA VAL A 128 21.88 14.37 -13.17
C VAL A 128 21.88 13.60 -14.50
N GLU A 129 21.18 14.14 -15.49
CA GLU A 129 20.82 13.53 -16.78
C GLU A 129 19.82 12.35 -16.72
N ALA A 130 19.34 11.94 -15.54
CA ALA A 130 18.25 10.97 -15.45
C ALA A 130 16.97 11.53 -16.11
N PRO A 131 16.25 10.71 -16.89
CA PRO A 131 15.02 11.16 -17.52
C PRO A 131 13.90 11.27 -16.50
N LEU A 132 12.98 12.20 -16.73
CA LEU A 132 11.77 12.40 -15.92
C LEU A 132 10.90 11.14 -15.83
N SER A 133 10.96 10.27 -16.85
CA SER A 133 10.31 8.97 -16.86
C SER A 133 10.69 8.09 -15.67
N MET A 134 11.89 8.27 -15.10
CA MET A 134 12.28 7.57 -13.87
C MET A 134 11.36 7.90 -12.70
N LEU A 135 10.69 9.05 -12.65
CA LEU A 135 9.77 9.41 -11.58
C LEU A 135 8.30 9.25 -11.97
N THR A 136 7.97 9.38 -13.25
CA THR A 136 6.58 9.30 -13.74
C THR A 136 6.15 7.87 -14.05
N GLU A 137 7.02 7.02 -14.60
CA GLU A 137 6.65 5.65 -14.96
C GLU A 137 6.61 4.72 -13.74
N ALA A 138 5.65 3.79 -13.76
CA ALA A 138 5.46 2.86 -12.67
C ALA A 138 6.53 1.75 -12.67
N GLN A 139 7.17 1.57 -11.51
CA GLN A 139 8.28 0.64 -11.32
C GLN A 139 8.00 -0.30 -10.15
N LYS A 140 8.64 -1.47 -10.13
CA LYS A 140 8.57 -2.38 -8.97
C LYS A 140 9.29 -1.75 -7.79
N LEU A 141 8.52 -1.17 -6.88
CA LEU A 141 8.99 -0.55 -5.66
C LEU A 141 8.27 -1.18 -4.46
N LEU A 142 9.04 -1.56 -3.45
CA LEU A 142 8.47 -2.00 -2.17
C LEU A 142 7.91 -0.77 -1.44
N THR A 143 6.89 -0.95 -0.60
CA THR A 143 6.34 0.13 0.23
C THR A 143 7.44 0.82 1.05
N ARG A 144 8.37 0.04 1.61
CA ARG A 144 9.53 0.55 2.38
C ARG A 144 10.46 1.48 1.59
N ALA A 145 10.42 1.49 0.26
CA ALA A 145 11.22 2.42 -0.53
C ALA A 145 10.77 3.88 -0.33
N PHE A 146 9.54 4.09 0.16
CA PHE A 146 8.97 5.41 0.42
C PHE A 146 8.95 5.81 1.90
N ILE A 147 9.60 5.03 2.77
CA ILE A 147 9.63 5.26 4.22
C ILE A 147 11.09 5.34 4.67
N GLY A 148 11.47 6.44 5.30
CA GLY A 148 12.78 6.63 5.91
C GLY A 148 12.99 5.76 7.14
N ASP A 149 14.24 5.56 7.55
CA ASP A 149 14.59 4.78 8.75
C ASP A 149 13.99 5.36 10.05
N ASP A 150 13.63 6.65 10.03
CA ASP A 150 13.01 7.40 11.11
C ASP A 150 11.47 7.48 11.02
N GLY A 151 10.87 6.76 10.06
CA GLY A 151 9.42 6.77 9.80
C GLY A 151 8.94 7.89 8.88
N SER A 152 9.81 8.83 8.47
CA SER A 152 9.41 9.92 7.57
C SER A 152 8.97 9.40 6.20
N LEU A 153 7.92 10.01 5.64
CA LEU A 153 7.35 9.58 4.36
C LEU A 153 7.87 10.44 3.22
N VAL A 154 8.19 9.77 2.10
CA VAL A 154 8.46 10.46 0.84
C VAL A 154 7.19 11.16 0.37
N MET A 155 7.31 12.43 0.00
CA MET A 155 6.24 13.19 -0.65
C MET A 155 6.71 13.68 -2.02
N SER A 156 5.78 13.88 -2.95
CA SER A 156 6.06 14.42 -4.28
C SER A 156 4.95 15.36 -4.75
N ASN A 157 5.15 16.09 -5.85
CA ASN A 157 4.12 16.96 -6.43
C ASN A 157 2.76 16.25 -6.54
N ASP A 158 1.71 16.91 -6.07
CA ASP A 158 0.37 16.34 -6.09
C ASP A 158 -0.18 16.18 -7.52
N GLN A 159 0.11 17.11 -8.43
CA GLN A 159 -0.34 17.11 -9.83
C GLN A 159 0.81 17.06 -10.86
N GLY A 160 1.85 16.27 -10.55
CA GLY A 160 2.97 16.07 -11.47
C GLY A 160 3.93 17.26 -11.61
N PRO A 161 4.87 17.22 -12.57
CA PRO A 161 5.97 18.20 -12.69
C PRO A 161 5.50 19.58 -13.13
N ILE A 162 5.83 20.63 -12.40
CA ILE A 162 5.37 22.01 -12.64
C ILE A 162 6.20 22.69 -13.73
N THR A 163 5.58 23.33 -14.70
CA THR A 163 6.29 24.15 -15.69
C THR A 163 6.83 25.44 -15.05
N ILE A 164 8.14 25.66 -15.19
CA ILE A 164 8.85 26.87 -14.80
C ILE A 164 9.38 27.52 -16.07
N THR A 165 9.01 28.77 -16.32
CA THR A 165 9.52 29.53 -17.47
C THR A 165 10.63 30.48 -17.05
N LYS A 166 11.49 30.82 -18.01
CA LYS A 166 12.58 31.78 -17.83
C LYS A 166 12.11 33.13 -17.25
N SER A 167 10.89 33.55 -17.56
CA SER A 167 10.30 34.80 -17.05
C SER A 167 10.02 34.82 -15.55
N LEU A 168 10.08 33.68 -14.85
CA LEU A 168 9.89 33.61 -13.39
C LEU A 168 11.17 33.94 -12.61
N PHE A 169 12.32 34.03 -13.29
CA PHE A 169 13.61 34.30 -12.68
C PHE A 169 13.86 35.79 -12.47
N ARG A 170 14.58 36.13 -11.39
CA ARG A 170 14.97 37.51 -11.04
C ARG A 170 16.47 37.61 -10.77
N GLU A 171 17.03 38.80 -10.91
CA GLU A 171 18.47 39.02 -10.70
C GLU A 171 18.85 38.98 -9.22
N THR A 172 17.95 39.46 -8.35
CA THR A 172 18.15 39.46 -6.90
C THR A 172 17.04 38.69 -6.18
N ALA A 173 17.37 38.12 -5.01
CA ALA A 173 16.39 37.46 -4.15
C ALA A 173 15.31 38.42 -3.61
N HIS A 174 15.56 39.74 -3.61
CA HIS A 174 14.58 40.74 -3.17
C HIS A 174 13.58 41.14 -4.26
N GLU A 175 13.90 40.99 -5.55
CA GLU A 175 12.96 41.30 -6.64
C GLU A 175 11.88 40.22 -6.84
N SER A 176 12.06 39.02 -6.27
CA SER A 176 11.08 37.94 -6.30
C SER A 176 9.93 38.12 -5.28
N LEU A 177 9.77 39.32 -4.68
CA LEU A 177 8.87 39.59 -3.54
C LEU A 177 7.36 39.59 -3.83
N THR A 178 6.90 39.61 -5.08
CA THR A 178 5.47 39.86 -5.34
C THR A 178 4.59 38.62 -5.53
N SER A 179 5.13 37.47 -5.94
CA SER A 179 4.34 36.23 -6.04
C SER A 179 5.23 34.97 -6.22
N PRO A 180 5.36 34.10 -5.20
CA PRO A 180 6.11 32.85 -5.32
C PRO A 180 5.40 31.87 -6.26
N THR A 181 6.16 30.97 -6.89
CA THR A 181 5.58 29.82 -7.58
C THR A 181 5.11 28.80 -6.54
N ALA A 182 3.80 28.60 -6.43
CA ALA A 182 3.23 27.64 -5.51
C ALA A 182 3.51 26.20 -5.97
N VAL A 183 3.88 25.35 -5.02
CA VAL A 183 4.12 23.93 -5.22
C VAL A 183 3.36 23.18 -4.13
N THR A 184 2.42 22.33 -4.52
CA THR A 184 1.73 21.44 -3.60
C THR A 184 2.34 20.04 -3.71
N ILE A 185 2.66 19.43 -2.57
CA ILE A 185 3.16 18.05 -2.52
C ILE A 185 2.23 17.18 -1.67
N GLU A 186 2.34 15.85 -1.82
CA GLU A 186 1.61 14.87 -1.03
C GLU A 186 2.41 13.59 -0.76
N PRO A 187 2.12 12.86 0.33
CA PRO A 187 2.72 11.56 0.58
C PRO A 187 2.54 10.60 -0.60
N CYS A 188 3.60 9.89 -0.97
CA CYS A 188 3.57 8.89 -2.03
C CYS A 188 2.84 7.60 -1.62
N LEU A 189 2.51 7.46 -0.34
CA LEU A 189 1.76 6.34 0.24
C LEU A 189 0.43 6.82 0.84
N ALA A 190 -0.53 5.90 0.95
CA ALA A 190 -1.71 6.06 1.78
C ALA A 190 -1.52 5.37 3.14
N ARG A 191 -2.37 5.67 4.12
CA ARG A 191 -2.44 4.97 5.42
C ARG A 191 -3.77 4.25 5.57
N VAL A 192 -3.78 3.03 6.12
CA VAL A 192 -5.00 2.26 6.39
C VAL A 192 -5.01 1.82 7.86
N LEU A 193 -5.96 2.35 8.62
CA LEU A 193 -6.15 2.08 10.04
C LEU A 193 -7.47 1.33 10.23
N VAL A 194 -7.44 0.25 11.01
CA VAL A 194 -8.65 -0.45 11.44
C VAL A 194 -8.77 -0.30 12.95
N TYR A 195 -9.93 0.14 13.43
CA TYR A 195 -10.17 0.41 14.85
C TYR A 195 -11.61 0.10 15.24
N GLY A 196 -11.93 0.17 16.52
CA GLY A 196 -13.28 0.03 17.07
C GLY A 196 -13.45 -1.17 17.99
N THR A 197 -14.47 -1.09 18.83
CA THR A 197 -14.91 -2.15 19.75
C THR A 197 -16.28 -2.63 19.27
N PRO A 198 -16.34 -3.60 18.34
CA PRO A 198 -17.60 -3.98 17.74
C PRO A 198 -18.50 -4.69 18.75
N GLN A 199 -19.81 -4.46 18.65
CA GLN A 199 -20.82 -5.28 19.31
C GLN A 199 -20.82 -6.68 18.69
N VAL A 200 -20.91 -7.73 19.51
CA VAL A 200 -20.91 -9.11 19.02
C VAL A 200 -22.29 -9.72 19.25
N ARG A 201 -22.86 -10.36 18.22
CA ARG A 201 -24.15 -11.08 18.34
C ARG A 201 -23.95 -12.59 18.21
N GLY A 202 -24.73 -13.35 18.98
CA GLY A 202 -24.70 -14.82 19.02
C GLY A 202 -23.39 -15.40 19.56
N GLY A 203 -22.57 -14.56 20.18
CA GLY A 203 -21.22 -14.88 20.63
C GLY A 203 -20.58 -13.70 21.34
N HIS A 204 -19.32 -13.88 21.68
CA HIS A 204 -18.49 -12.87 22.33
C HIS A 204 -17.07 -12.88 21.74
N LYS A 205 -16.32 -11.80 22.03
CA LYS A 205 -14.90 -11.71 21.65
C LYS A 205 -14.06 -12.50 22.65
N GLY A 206 -13.18 -13.36 22.16
CA GLY A 206 -12.14 -14.03 22.95
C GLY A 206 -11.01 -13.09 23.38
N ASN A 207 -10.06 -13.62 24.15
CA ASN A 207 -8.99 -12.84 24.77
C ASN A 207 -7.88 -12.40 23.81
N MET A 208 -7.85 -12.94 22.59
CA MET A 208 -6.85 -12.58 21.60
C MET A 208 -7.04 -11.14 21.06
N PRO A 209 -5.96 -10.45 20.66
CA PRO A 209 -6.07 -9.18 19.95
C PRO A 209 -6.73 -9.39 18.59
N ILE A 210 -7.55 -8.43 18.15
CA ILE A 210 -8.04 -8.41 16.76
C ILE A 210 -6.88 -7.97 15.87
N LYS A 211 -6.67 -8.67 14.77
CA LYS A 211 -5.58 -8.39 13.82
C LYS A 211 -6.12 -8.02 12.45
N TYR A 212 -5.32 -7.33 11.65
CA TYR A 212 -5.67 -7.11 10.26
C TYR A 212 -4.45 -7.05 9.34
N LYS A 213 -4.71 -7.19 8.04
CA LYS A 213 -3.71 -7.00 6.99
C LYS A 213 -4.36 -6.47 5.73
N VAL A 214 -3.74 -5.45 5.13
CA VAL A 214 -4.15 -4.95 3.81
C VAL A 214 -3.54 -5.82 2.73
N THR A 215 -4.34 -6.21 1.74
CA THR A 215 -3.92 -7.06 0.62
C THR A 215 -4.46 -6.52 -0.71
N ASN A 216 -4.10 -7.17 -1.82
CA ASN A 216 -4.42 -6.72 -3.17
C ASN A 216 -3.86 -5.32 -3.49
N VAL A 217 -2.65 -5.03 -2.98
CA VAL A 217 -1.96 -3.75 -3.22
C VAL A 217 -1.06 -3.87 -4.45
N MET A 218 -0.97 -2.82 -5.29
CA MET A 218 -0.17 -2.86 -6.53
C MET A 218 1.31 -3.19 -6.28
N GLN A 219 1.90 -4.07 -7.10
CA GLN A 219 3.35 -4.33 -7.02
C GLN A 219 4.19 -3.16 -7.51
N LYS A 220 3.70 -2.43 -8.52
CA LYS A 220 4.38 -1.28 -9.10
C LYS A 220 3.81 0.03 -8.54
N ALA A 221 4.67 1.04 -8.44
CA ALA A 221 4.29 2.41 -8.09
C ALA A 221 5.14 3.40 -8.88
N SER A 222 4.59 4.58 -9.14
CA SER A 222 5.31 5.75 -9.64
C SER A 222 5.58 6.71 -8.48
N VAL A 223 6.71 7.43 -8.53
CA VAL A 223 7.01 8.47 -7.54
C VAL A 223 6.03 9.61 -7.70
N LEU A 224 5.82 10.07 -8.94
CA LEU A 224 4.81 11.06 -9.29
C LEU A 224 3.49 10.39 -9.63
N ARG A 225 2.39 10.91 -9.09
CA ARG A 225 1.05 10.38 -9.32
C ARG A 225 0.65 10.51 -10.79
N GLN A 226 0.05 9.44 -11.32
CA GLN A 226 -0.58 9.48 -12.64
C GLN A 226 -1.99 10.07 -12.48
N LEU A 227 -2.23 11.20 -13.14
CA LEU A 227 -3.52 11.91 -13.06
C LEU A 227 -4.61 11.13 -13.80
N ASN A 228 -5.86 11.29 -13.37
CA ASN A 228 -7.00 10.59 -13.95
C ASN A 228 -8.26 11.45 -13.84
N LYS A 229 -9.41 10.92 -14.25
CA LYS A 229 -10.69 11.59 -14.04
C LYS A 229 -10.91 11.88 -12.55
N LEU A 230 -11.41 13.07 -12.28
CA LEU A 230 -11.99 13.44 -11.01
C LEU A 230 -13.32 12.70 -10.81
N SER A 231 -13.86 12.67 -9.60
CA SER A 231 -15.19 12.14 -9.32
C SER A 231 -16.31 12.84 -10.10
N THR A 232 -16.06 14.05 -10.60
CA THR A 232 -16.95 14.79 -11.51
C THR A 232 -16.91 14.28 -12.97
N GLY A 233 -16.00 13.35 -13.28
CA GLY A 233 -15.78 12.81 -14.63
C GLY A 233 -14.82 13.63 -15.50
N VAL A 234 -14.42 14.83 -15.06
CA VAL A 234 -13.46 15.69 -15.78
C VAL A 234 -12.05 15.15 -15.60
N MET A 235 -11.24 15.16 -16.67
CA MET A 235 -9.82 14.80 -16.56
C MET A 235 -9.07 15.83 -15.72
N GLU A 236 -8.44 15.36 -14.64
CA GLU A 236 -7.55 16.19 -13.81
C GLU A 236 -6.37 16.71 -14.65
N GLN A 237 -6.04 17.99 -14.44
CA GLN A 237 -4.89 18.65 -15.07
C GLN A 237 -4.04 19.37 -14.02
N GLN A 238 -2.76 19.55 -14.32
CA GLN A 238 -1.89 20.33 -13.46
C GLN A 238 -2.42 21.76 -13.28
N GLY A 239 -2.57 22.18 -12.02
CA GLY A 239 -2.96 23.56 -11.68
C GLY A 239 -4.43 23.86 -11.95
N ASP A 240 -5.26 22.83 -12.15
CA ASP A 240 -6.71 22.99 -12.37
C ASP A 240 -7.49 23.40 -11.12
N ASN A 241 -6.80 23.54 -9.98
CA ASN A 241 -7.36 23.82 -8.66
C ASN A 241 -8.44 22.81 -8.23
N SER A 242 -8.44 21.61 -8.81
CA SER A 242 -9.35 20.53 -8.41
C SER A 242 -9.12 20.15 -6.95
N SER A 243 -10.24 19.95 -6.25
CA SER A 243 -10.26 19.51 -4.87
C SER A 243 -9.64 18.11 -4.73
N ARG A 244 -8.76 17.92 -3.74
CA ARG A 244 -8.08 16.64 -3.45
C ARG A 244 -9.08 15.49 -3.26
N GLU A 245 -10.19 15.83 -2.66
CA GLU A 245 -11.37 15.04 -2.35
C GLU A 245 -11.92 14.29 -3.57
N GLN A 246 -11.73 14.86 -4.77
CA GLN A 246 -12.26 14.38 -6.03
C GLN A 246 -11.27 13.50 -6.81
N ARG A 247 -10.03 13.33 -6.34
CA ARG A 247 -8.93 12.71 -7.11
C ARG A 247 -8.84 11.21 -6.85
N TYR A 248 -8.78 10.41 -7.92
CA TYR A 248 -8.68 8.95 -7.82
C TYR A 248 -7.37 8.34 -8.35
N ALA A 249 -6.61 9.10 -9.15
CA ALA A 249 -5.38 8.66 -9.81
C ALA A 249 -5.54 7.44 -10.73
N LYS A 250 -4.45 7.10 -11.41
CA LYS A 250 -4.35 5.97 -12.32
C LYS A 250 -3.23 5.04 -11.86
N SER A 251 -3.50 3.73 -11.81
CA SER A 251 -2.50 2.72 -11.48
C SER A 251 -1.74 2.27 -12.71
N SER A 252 -0.65 1.51 -12.51
CA SER A 252 0.18 0.99 -13.60
C SER A 252 -0.54 0.02 -14.55
N VAL A 253 -1.65 -0.54 -14.10
CA VAL A 253 -2.43 -1.55 -14.83
C VAL A 253 -3.69 -0.98 -15.47
N TRP A 254 -4.04 0.26 -15.15
CA TRP A 254 -5.36 0.84 -15.43
C TRP A 254 -5.80 0.71 -16.88
N ASP A 255 -4.97 1.14 -17.84
CA ASP A 255 -5.32 1.09 -19.26
C ASP A 255 -5.47 -0.35 -19.76
N ALA A 256 -4.57 -1.24 -19.32
CA ALA A 256 -4.60 -2.63 -19.71
C ALA A 256 -5.87 -3.31 -19.20
N TRP A 257 -6.22 -3.08 -17.93
CA TRP A 257 -7.40 -3.65 -17.29
C TRP A 257 -8.70 -3.09 -17.84
N LEU A 258 -8.74 -1.81 -18.23
CA LEU A 258 -9.89 -1.24 -18.96
C LEU A 258 -10.15 -1.96 -20.29
N GLN A 259 -9.11 -2.37 -21.00
CA GLN A 259 -9.24 -3.09 -22.26
C GLN A 259 -9.62 -4.56 -22.05
N SER A 260 -8.92 -5.24 -21.13
CA SER A 260 -9.18 -6.63 -20.79
C SER A 260 -8.66 -6.94 -19.40
N LEU A 261 -9.53 -7.48 -18.54
CA LEU A 261 -9.13 -7.93 -17.21
C LEU A 261 -8.24 -9.18 -17.30
N PRO A 262 -7.18 -9.27 -16.46
CA PRO A 262 -6.32 -10.44 -16.42
C PRO A 262 -7.04 -11.63 -15.79
N ARG A 263 -6.66 -12.86 -16.14
CA ARG A 263 -7.27 -14.07 -15.53
C ARG A 263 -6.63 -14.48 -14.20
N ASP A 264 -5.79 -13.62 -13.65
CA ASP A 264 -5.13 -13.77 -12.36
C ASP A 264 -4.84 -12.39 -11.75
N GLY A 265 -4.56 -12.35 -10.45
CA GLY A 265 -4.14 -11.15 -9.73
C GLY A 265 -2.62 -10.91 -9.75
N SER A 266 -1.88 -11.32 -10.78
CA SER A 266 -0.39 -11.30 -10.76
C SER A 266 0.25 -9.92 -10.64
N ASP A 267 -0.46 -8.86 -11.07
CA ASP A 267 -0.02 -7.47 -10.92
C ASP A 267 -0.12 -6.94 -9.46
N LEU A 268 -0.86 -7.65 -8.63
CA LEU A 268 -1.06 -7.34 -7.22
C LEU A 268 -0.06 -8.09 -6.35
N ALA A 269 0.26 -7.51 -5.20
CA ALA A 269 1.05 -8.16 -4.17
C ALA A 269 0.21 -9.29 -3.58
N ASN A 270 0.48 -10.52 -4.02
CA ASN A 270 -0.12 -11.71 -3.47
C ASN A 270 0.73 -12.21 -2.31
N TYR A 271 0.13 -12.31 -1.14
CA TYR A 271 0.74 -12.93 0.03
C TYR A 271 0.53 -14.44 -0.03
N ALA A 272 1.47 -15.22 0.49
CA ALA A 272 1.18 -16.62 0.75
C ALA A 272 0.06 -16.70 1.80
N LEU A 273 -0.85 -17.67 1.69
CA LEU A 273 -1.96 -17.85 2.64
C LEU A 273 -1.48 -17.88 4.10
N ARG A 274 -0.33 -18.49 4.36
CA ARG A 274 0.30 -18.52 5.69
C ARG A 274 0.58 -17.12 6.25
N ASP A 275 0.92 -16.15 5.40
CA ASP A 275 1.23 -14.77 5.79
C ASP A 275 -0.04 -13.95 6.08
N LEU A 276 -1.21 -14.55 5.86
CA LEU A 276 -2.52 -14.00 6.18
C LEU A 276 -3.12 -14.63 7.45
N ASN A 277 -2.43 -15.57 8.10
CA ASN A 277 -2.87 -16.09 9.39
C ASN A 277 -2.73 -15.04 10.50
N ALA A 278 -3.69 -15.01 11.42
CA ALA A 278 -3.76 -13.99 12.48
C ALA A 278 -2.48 -13.86 13.33
N HIS A 279 -1.77 -14.97 13.59
CA HIS A 279 -0.53 -14.96 14.36
C HIS A 279 0.68 -14.37 13.60
N VAL A 280 0.58 -14.25 12.26
CA VAL A 280 1.60 -13.61 11.40
C VAL A 280 1.22 -12.16 11.07
N MET A 281 -0.06 -11.81 11.14
CA MET A 281 -0.52 -10.44 10.92
C MET A 281 0.09 -9.49 11.96
N ALA A 282 0.88 -8.54 11.48
CA ALA A 282 1.57 -7.58 12.33
C ALA A 282 0.63 -6.50 12.88
N ASN A 283 -0.36 -6.06 12.09
CA ASN A 283 -1.21 -4.95 12.51
C ASN A 283 -2.30 -5.39 13.49
N THR A 284 -2.46 -4.60 14.55
CA THR A 284 -3.49 -4.78 15.57
C THR A 284 -4.63 -3.79 15.32
N VAL A 285 -5.86 -4.22 15.57
CA VAL A 285 -7.01 -3.31 15.62
C VAL A 285 -7.12 -2.75 17.02
N TYR A 286 -7.11 -1.44 17.13
CA TYR A 286 -7.25 -0.71 18.39
C TYR A 286 -8.70 -0.30 18.66
N GLU A 287 -9.03 0.05 19.90
CA GLU A 287 -10.36 0.55 20.23
C GLU A 287 -10.57 1.95 19.66
N THR A 288 -9.55 2.80 19.73
CA THR A 288 -9.55 4.16 19.20
C THR A 288 -8.34 4.44 18.30
N ILE A 289 -8.44 5.49 17.49
CA ILE A 289 -7.40 5.86 16.52
C ILE A 289 -6.15 6.40 17.22
N GLU A 290 -6.32 7.06 18.36
CA GLU A 290 -5.23 7.68 19.13
C GLU A 290 -4.21 6.64 19.60
N GLN A 291 -4.62 5.39 19.77
CA GLN A 291 -3.74 4.29 20.15
C GLN A 291 -2.70 3.96 19.07
N PHE A 292 -2.93 4.37 17.81
CA PHE A 292 -1.93 4.23 16.75
C PHE A 292 -0.76 5.22 16.87
N ALA A 293 -0.82 6.23 17.76
CA ALA A 293 0.19 7.29 17.83
C ALA A 293 1.64 6.79 17.91
N GLY A 294 1.90 5.71 18.66
CA GLY A 294 3.22 5.11 18.80
C GLY A 294 3.67 4.27 17.59
N GLU A 295 2.75 3.89 16.72
CA GLU A 295 3.00 3.03 15.56
C GLU A 295 3.18 3.79 14.25
N LEU A 296 2.70 5.03 14.15
CA LEU A 296 2.70 5.77 12.87
C LEU A 296 4.10 5.88 12.23
N ASN A 297 5.16 5.94 13.06
CA ASN A 297 6.56 6.03 12.61
C ASN A 297 7.30 4.69 12.59
N THR A 298 6.77 3.67 13.24
CA THR A 298 7.50 2.41 13.49
C THR A 298 6.89 1.22 12.75
N ASN A 299 5.60 1.29 12.42
CA ASN A 299 4.87 0.26 11.72
C ASN A 299 4.62 0.63 10.25
N ASN A 300 5.56 0.23 9.40
CA ASN A 300 5.48 0.46 7.95
C ASN A 300 4.31 -0.26 7.27
N LEU A 301 3.68 -1.24 7.94
CA LEU A 301 2.57 -2.03 7.41
C LEU A 301 1.21 -1.34 7.56
N LEU A 302 1.17 -0.17 8.21
CA LEU A 302 0.01 0.73 8.18
C LEU A 302 -0.11 1.48 6.84
N TYR A 303 0.96 1.51 6.05
CA TYR A 303 1.02 2.26 4.80
C TYR A 303 0.91 1.36 3.58
N ALA A 304 0.23 1.87 2.55
CA ALA A 304 -0.04 1.15 1.31
C ALA A 304 0.30 2.00 0.09
N LYS A 305 0.72 1.33 -0.98
CA LYS A 305 0.95 1.96 -2.29
C LYS A 305 -0.38 2.28 -2.97
N ASP A 306 -0.31 3.27 -3.85
CA ASP A 306 -1.38 3.63 -4.79
C ASP A 306 -1.91 2.39 -5.53
N THR A 307 -3.17 2.04 -5.27
CA THR A 307 -3.91 0.90 -5.83
C THR A 307 -5.33 1.33 -6.27
N PRO A 308 -5.48 2.35 -7.13
CA PRO A 308 -6.75 2.59 -7.81
C PRO A 308 -6.98 1.54 -8.91
N ILE A 309 -8.23 1.16 -9.12
CA ILE A 309 -8.65 0.15 -10.10
C ILE A 309 -9.75 0.72 -11.01
N PRO A 310 -9.78 0.36 -12.30
CA PRO A 310 -10.83 0.84 -13.19
C PRO A 310 -12.19 0.24 -12.83
N GLU A 311 -13.26 0.92 -13.26
CA GLU A 311 -14.65 0.58 -12.95
C GLU A 311 -15.08 -0.83 -13.38
N ASN A 312 -14.49 -1.36 -14.45
CA ASN A 312 -14.76 -2.73 -14.89
C ASN A 312 -14.08 -3.79 -13.98
N ALA A 313 -13.12 -3.40 -13.15
CA ALA A 313 -12.34 -4.28 -12.28
C ALA A 313 -12.90 -4.40 -10.84
N PHE A 314 -14.16 -4.02 -10.59
CA PHE A 314 -14.81 -4.16 -9.27
C PHE A 314 -15.17 -5.61 -8.91
N GLN A 315 -14.15 -6.46 -8.88
CA GLN A 315 -14.19 -7.89 -8.57
C GLN A 315 -13.26 -8.17 -7.39
N LYS A 316 -13.56 -9.22 -6.63
CA LYS A 316 -12.83 -9.56 -5.39
C LYS A 316 -11.34 -9.80 -5.64
N ALA A 317 -10.98 -10.37 -6.79
CA ALA A 317 -9.60 -10.61 -7.19
C ALA A 317 -8.76 -9.36 -7.39
N TYR A 318 -9.37 -8.19 -7.62
CA TYR A 318 -8.64 -6.99 -7.99
C TYR A 318 -8.70 -5.88 -6.95
N ALA A 319 -9.83 -5.74 -6.26
CA ALA A 319 -10.00 -4.65 -5.32
C ALA A 319 -9.16 -4.84 -4.05
N PRO A 320 -8.53 -3.77 -3.54
CA PRO A 320 -7.83 -3.82 -2.26
C PRO A 320 -8.80 -4.03 -1.10
N TYR A 321 -8.41 -4.85 -0.14
CA TYR A 321 -9.19 -5.11 1.06
C TYR A 321 -8.33 -5.25 2.31
N ALA A 322 -8.91 -4.93 3.47
CA ALA A 322 -8.38 -5.29 4.76
C ALA A 322 -8.97 -6.65 5.17
N LEU A 323 -8.12 -7.66 5.33
CA LEU A 323 -8.50 -8.93 5.94
C LEU A 323 -8.38 -8.81 7.46
N ILE A 324 -9.49 -8.96 8.16
CA ILE A 324 -9.58 -8.83 9.62
C ILE A 324 -9.68 -10.22 10.22
N ALA A 325 -8.84 -10.51 11.20
CA ALA A 325 -8.91 -11.70 12.03
C ALA A 325 -9.47 -11.30 13.40
N PHE A 326 -10.74 -11.66 13.65
CA PHE A 326 -11.45 -11.38 14.88
C PHE A 326 -11.63 -12.66 15.70
N PRO A 327 -11.28 -12.69 16.99
CA PRO A 327 -11.41 -13.88 17.81
C PRO A 327 -12.86 -14.02 18.30
N TYR A 328 -13.73 -14.58 17.47
CA TYR A 328 -15.14 -14.80 17.79
C TYR A 328 -15.34 -16.16 18.45
N ILE A 329 -16.13 -16.20 19.52
CA ILE A 329 -16.53 -17.42 20.22
C ILE A 329 -18.07 -17.44 20.28
N PRO A 330 -18.74 -18.46 19.72
CA PRO A 330 -20.19 -18.65 19.88
C PRO A 330 -20.60 -18.72 21.35
N ASP A 331 -21.77 -18.19 21.70
CA ASP A 331 -22.23 -18.12 23.10
C ASP A 331 -22.44 -19.51 23.73
N GLU A 332 -22.67 -20.53 22.91
CA GLU A 332 -22.82 -21.92 23.36
C GLU A 332 -21.49 -22.55 23.81
N LEU A 333 -20.35 -21.89 23.57
CA LEU A 333 -19.03 -22.39 23.91
C LEU A 333 -18.40 -21.64 25.08
N HIS A 334 -17.81 -22.43 25.99
CA HIS A 334 -16.90 -21.94 27.01
C HIS A 334 -15.53 -22.53 26.75
N LEU A 335 -14.58 -21.66 26.41
CA LEU A 335 -13.25 -22.03 25.97
C LEU A 335 -12.19 -21.64 27.01
N ALA A 336 -11.13 -22.44 27.12
CA ALA A 336 -9.92 -22.04 27.81
C ALA A 336 -9.19 -20.92 27.05
N ASN A 337 -8.22 -20.26 27.71
CA ASN A 337 -7.40 -19.25 27.06
C ASN A 337 -6.67 -19.84 25.84
N ASP A 338 -6.66 -19.08 24.74
CA ASP A 338 -6.06 -19.44 23.46
C ASP A 338 -6.64 -20.70 22.79
N GLU A 339 -7.72 -21.27 23.31
CA GLU A 339 -8.33 -22.46 22.73
C GLU A 339 -9.08 -22.12 21.42
N GLY A 340 -8.99 -23.00 20.44
CA GLY A 340 -9.82 -22.96 19.25
C GLY A 340 -11.18 -23.62 19.43
N TRP A 341 -11.97 -23.61 18.38
CA TRP A 341 -13.24 -24.32 18.33
C TRP A 341 -13.54 -24.81 16.93
N LEU A 342 -14.42 -25.79 16.82
CA LEU A 342 -14.81 -26.40 15.57
C LEU A 342 -16.29 -26.21 15.30
N SER A 343 -16.66 -26.06 14.03
CA SER A 343 -18.05 -26.11 13.58
C SER A 343 -18.26 -27.17 12.51
N TYR A 344 -19.39 -27.85 12.59
CA TYR A 344 -19.82 -28.79 11.56
C TYR A 344 -21.35 -28.90 11.55
N GLN A 345 -21.96 -28.62 10.40
CA GLN A 345 -23.42 -28.65 10.21
C GLN A 345 -24.21 -27.87 11.28
N GLY A 346 -23.70 -26.71 11.70
CA GLY A 346 -24.32 -25.86 12.72
C GLY A 346 -24.13 -26.31 14.17
N GLN A 347 -23.39 -27.41 14.41
CA GLN A 347 -22.94 -27.80 15.75
C GLN A 347 -21.56 -27.20 16.04
N TYR A 348 -21.33 -26.89 17.31
CA TYR A 348 -20.08 -26.32 17.79
C TYR A 348 -19.41 -27.24 18.82
N TYR A 349 -18.09 -27.32 18.76
CA TYR A 349 -17.27 -28.11 19.66
C TYR A 349 -16.08 -27.28 20.13
N SER A 350 -15.77 -27.30 21.42
CA SER A 350 -14.45 -26.79 21.85
C SER A 350 -13.35 -27.68 21.29
N GLU A 351 -12.16 -27.12 21.10
CA GLU A 351 -11.00 -27.90 20.65
C GLU A 351 -10.71 -29.08 21.61
N SER A 352 -10.81 -28.86 22.93
CA SER A 352 -10.61 -29.89 23.95
C SER A 352 -11.68 -30.97 23.87
N GLN A 353 -12.96 -30.59 23.74
CA GLN A 353 -14.05 -31.56 23.58
C GLN A 353 -13.83 -32.42 22.33
N PHE A 354 -13.46 -31.81 21.21
CA PHE A 354 -13.21 -32.53 19.97
C PHE A 354 -12.01 -33.47 20.10
N LYS A 355 -10.92 -33.04 20.76
CA LYS A 355 -9.76 -33.90 21.07
C LYS A 355 -10.16 -35.10 21.94
N THR A 356 -11.02 -34.92 22.94
CA THR A 356 -11.55 -36.03 23.74
C THR A 356 -12.40 -36.98 22.90
N MET A 357 -13.23 -36.45 21.99
CA MET A 357 -14.04 -37.29 21.08
C MET A 357 -13.17 -38.11 20.12
N LEU A 358 -12.05 -37.55 19.64
CA LEU A 358 -11.05 -38.28 18.85
C LEU A 358 -10.43 -39.41 19.65
N GLN A 359 -9.99 -39.14 20.88
CA GLN A 359 -9.35 -40.14 21.76
C GLN A 359 -10.30 -41.28 22.13
N ASN A 360 -11.56 -40.95 22.42
CA ASN A 360 -12.57 -41.92 22.82
C ASN A 360 -13.28 -42.57 21.63
N ASN A 361 -12.93 -42.21 20.39
CA ASN A 361 -13.58 -42.68 19.17
C ASN A 361 -15.11 -42.50 19.21
N SER A 362 -15.57 -41.35 19.74
CA SER A 362 -16.97 -41.05 20.02
C SER A 362 -17.57 -39.99 19.09
N LEU A 363 -16.95 -39.77 17.93
CA LEU A 363 -17.45 -38.85 16.91
C LEU A 363 -18.73 -39.44 16.24
N PRO A 364 -19.73 -38.61 15.92
CA PRO A 364 -20.82 -38.97 15.02
C PRO A 364 -20.29 -39.58 13.72
N SER A 365 -21.00 -40.56 13.15
CA SER A 365 -20.49 -41.38 12.04
C SER A 365 -20.12 -40.60 10.79
N ASP A 366 -20.88 -39.55 10.48
CA ASP A 366 -20.64 -38.67 9.35
C ASP A 366 -19.40 -37.78 9.56
N LEU A 367 -19.27 -37.17 10.74
CA LEU A 367 -18.10 -36.39 11.13
C LEU A 367 -16.84 -37.26 11.23
N LYS A 368 -16.96 -38.49 11.76
CA LYS A 368 -15.88 -39.47 11.83
C LYS A 368 -15.31 -39.79 10.44
N SER A 369 -16.18 -39.97 9.46
CA SER A 369 -15.76 -40.25 8.07
C SER A 369 -14.92 -39.12 7.49
N ILE A 370 -15.28 -37.85 7.75
CA ILE A 370 -14.52 -36.67 7.31
C ILE A 370 -13.16 -36.60 8.02
N VAL A 371 -13.17 -36.81 9.34
CA VAL A 371 -11.96 -36.82 10.18
C VAL A 371 -10.95 -37.86 9.69
N GLU A 372 -11.39 -39.08 9.41
CA GLU A 372 -10.53 -40.17 8.93
C GLU A 372 -9.98 -39.87 7.52
N ARG A 373 -10.82 -39.43 6.58
CA ARG A 373 -10.40 -39.07 5.21
C ARG A 373 -9.37 -37.95 5.18
N ASN A 374 -9.52 -36.97 6.06
CA ASN A 374 -8.65 -35.78 6.12
C ASN A 374 -7.50 -35.93 7.13
N HIS A 375 -7.34 -37.12 7.71
CA HIS A 375 -6.32 -37.44 8.71
C HIS A 375 -6.29 -36.41 9.85
N ILE A 376 -7.45 -36.03 10.37
CA ILE A 376 -7.58 -35.08 11.48
C ILE A 376 -7.33 -35.83 12.79
N ASN A 377 -6.31 -35.40 13.52
CA ASN A 377 -5.95 -35.96 14.81
C ASN A 377 -5.66 -34.84 15.82
N ALA A 378 -5.45 -35.18 17.09
CA ALA A 378 -5.18 -34.19 18.15
C ALA A 378 -3.92 -33.37 17.87
N GLU A 379 -2.92 -33.96 17.22
CA GLU A 379 -1.71 -33.25 16.79
C GLU A 379 -2.05 -32.16 15.79
N LYS A 380 -2.82 -32.45 14.73
CA LYS A 380 -3.24 -31.48 13.70
C LYS A 380 -4.00 -30.28 14.27
N LEU A 381 -4.69 -30.44 15.41
CA LEU A 381 -5.36 -29.32 16.10
C LEU A 381 -4.40 -28.49 16.96
N THR A 382 -3.25 -29.05 17.33
CA THR A 382 -2.26 -28.42 18.23
C THR A 382 -1.03 -27.90 17.49
N SER A 383 -0.64 -28.57 16.40
CA SER A 383 0.53 -28.28 15.56
C SER A 383 0.20 -27.37 14.38
N SER A 384 -1.08 -27.07 14.16
CA SER A 384 -1.51 -26.34 12.98
C SER A 384 -0.90 -24.93 12.93
N GLU A 385 -0.31 -24.59 11.79
CA GLU A 385 0.06 -23.21 11.40
C GLU A 385 -1.17 -22.29 11.24
N GLY A 386 -2.39 -22.72 11.60
CA GLY A 386 -3.63 -21.96 11.47
C GLY A 386 -4.90 -22.83 11.52
N GLY A 387 -6.06 -22.23 11.28
CA GLY A 387 -7.32 -22.97 11.15
C GLY A 387 -7.41 -23.80 9.87
N PHE A 388 -8.49 -24.56 9.71
CA PHE A 388 -8.81 -25.25 8.45
C PHE A 388 -10.32 -25.25 8.15
N SER A 389 -10.67 -25.49 6.89
CA SER A 389 -12.05 -25.72 6.44
C SER A 389 -12.03 -26.88 5.46
N LEU A 390 -12.54 -28.04 5.88
CA LEU A 390 -12.47 -29.30 5.14
C LEU A 390 -13.84 -29.97 5.13
N GLU A 391 -14.48 -30.07 3.97
CA GLU A 391 -15.78 -30.75 3.79
C GLU A 391 -16.87 -30.24 4.77
N GLY A 392 -16.87 -28.94 5.09
CA GLY A 392 -17.81 -28.33 6.01
C GLY A 392 -17.44 -28.45 7.50
N LEU A 393 -16.38 -29.18 7.85
CA LEU A 393 -15.75 -29.13 9.17
C LEU A 393 -14.74 -27.97 9.21
N ASN A 394 -15.03 -26.98 10.04
CA ASN A 394 -14.21 -25.79 10.21
C ASN A 394 -13.52 -25.83 11.56
N PHE A 395 -12.23 -25.49 11.61
CA PHE A 395 -11.47 -25.30 12.84
C PHE A 395 -10.97 -23.87 12.94
N TYR A 396 -11.53 -23.12 13.89
CA TYR A 396 -11.19 -21.74 14.21
C TYR A 396 -10.06 -21.74 15.23
N TYR A 397 -8.82 -21.86 14.73
CA TYR A 397 -7.62 -21.90 15.57
C TYR A 397 -7.48 -20.62 16.41
N LYS A 398 -7.35 -20.78 17.73
CA LYS A 398 -7.40 -19.69 18.73
C LYS A 398 -8.62 -18.77 18.59
N SER A 399 -9.73 -19.34 18.14
CA SER A 399 -11.01 -18.64 17.90
C SER A 399 -10.98 -17.58 16.79
N TYR A 400 -9.90 -17.46 16.00
CA TYR A 400 -9.84 -16.47 14.94
C TYR A 400 -10.78 -16.80 13.78
N ASN A 401 -11.59 -15.80 13.43
CA ASN A 401 -12.50 -15.77 12.29
C ASN A 401 -12.05 -14.67 11.33
N TYR A 402 -12.07 -14.95 10.03
CA TYR A 402 -11.56 -14.06 8.99
C TYR A 402 -12.68 -13.37 8.22
N TYR A 403 -12.59 -12.04 8.11
CA TYR A 403 -13.55 -11.18 7.43
C TYR A 403 -12.83 -10.20 6.49
N PRO A 404 -13.10 -10.24 5.17
CA PRO A 404 -12.55 -9.27 4.24
C PRO A 404 -13.40 -8.00 4.15
N VAL A 405 -12.74 -6.86 4.13
CA VAL A 405 -13.36 -5.53 4.01
C VAL A 405 -12.73 -4.79 2.84
N PHE A 406 -13.45 -4.69 1.72
CA PHE A 406 -12.97 -3.94 0.56
C PHE A 406 -12.88 -2.45 0.88
N ILE A 407 -11.75 -1.85 0.50
CA ILE A 407 -11.42 -0.47 0.86
C ILE A 407 -12.10 0.47 -0.12
N THR A 408 -12.99 1.30 0.42
CA THR A 408 -13.78 2.26 -0.35
C THR A 408 -13.05 3.60 -0.41
N HIS A 409 -12.88 4.14 -1.61
CA HIS A 409 -12.36 5.48 -1.86
C HIS A 409 -13.51 6.48 -2.00
N PHE A 410 -14.24 6.51 -3.11
CA PHE A 410 -15.46 7.32 -3.20
C PHE A 410 -16.64 6.59 -2.57
N GLY A 411 -17.47 7.32 -1.83
CA GLY A 411 -18.75 6.80 -1.39
C GLY A 411 -19.63 6.44 -2.58
N GLY A 412 -20.49 5.45 -2.41
CA GLY A 412 -21.38 4.97 -3.47
C GLY A 412 -22.34 3.90 -2.95
N ASP A 413 -23.38 3.63 -3.73
CA ASP A 413 -24.29 2.52 -3.48
C ASP A 413 -23.61 1.20 -3.89
N SER A 414 -23.61 0.20 -3.01
CA SER A 414 -23.08 -1.14 -3.32
C SER A 414 -23.84 -1.80 -4.47
N ALA A 415 -25.12 -1.47 -4.70
CA ALA A 415 -25.89 -2.02 -5.81
C ALA A 415 -25.56 -1.37 -7.17
N HIS A 416 -25.01 -0.15 -7.17
CA HIS A 416 -24.72 0.63 -8.37
C HIS A 416 -23.34 1.27 -8.25
N PRO A 417 -22.27 0.47 -8.41
CA PRO A 417 -20.97 0.98 -8.10
C PRO A 417 -20.54 2.08 -9.07
N VAL A 418 -19.95 3.13 -8.52
CA VAL A 418 -19.56 4.33 -9.27
C VAL A 418 -18.07 4.35 -9.54
N TYR A 419 -17.67 5.13 -10.56
CA TYR A 419 -16.26 5.40 -10.85
C TYR A 419 -15.51 5.72 -9.55
N GLY A 420 -14.39 5.05 -9.34
CA GLY A 420 -13.49 5.24 -8.21
C GLY A 420 -14.01 4.83 -6.83
N GLN A 421 -15.06 4.00 -6.76
CA GLN A 421 -15.59 3.55 -5.47
C GLN A 421 -14.59 2.72 -4.67
N TYR A 422 -13.85 1.79 -5.27
CA TYR A 422 -12.93 0.90 -4.54
C TYR A 422 -11.48 1.20 -4.89
N GLY A 423 -10.60 1.41 -3.93
CA GLY A 423 -9.19 1.67 -4.24
C GLY A 423 -8.44 2.34 -3.10
N ILE A 424 -7.12 2.32 -3.19
CA ILE A 424 -6.24 3.04 -2.27
C ILE A 424 -5.52 4.12 -3.06
N VAL A 425 -5.81 5.37 -2.77
CA VAL A 425 -5.16 6.54 -3.38
C VAL A 425 -4.17 7.16 -2.40
N ARG A 426 -2.94 7.42 -2.86
CA ARG A 426 -1.85 8.00 -2.06
C ARG A 426 -2.24 9.30 -1.33
N GLY A 427 -1.57 9.58 -0.21
CA GLY A 427 -1.82 10.73 0.65
C GLY A 427 -3.23 10.81 1.24
N ASN A 428 -4.00 9.72 1.20
CA ASN A 428 -5.27 9.58 1.93
C ASN A 428 -5.05 8.70 3.17
N GLU A 429 -5.86 8.92 4.19
CA GLU A 429 -6.01 7.99 5.31
C GLU A 429 -7.36 7.27 5.21
N TYR A 430 -7.34 5.95 5.25
CA TYR A 430 -8.53 5.09 5.28
C TYR A 430 -8.74 4.60 6.71
N ARG A 431 -9.89 4.91 7.30
CA ARG A 431 -10.25 4.55 8.67
C ARG A 431 -11.40 3.57 8.66
N ILE A 432 -11.16 2.33 9.01
CA ILE A 432 -12.16 1.27 9.04
C ILE A 432 -12.59 1.07 10.50
N ASN A 433 -13.78 1.54 10.85
CA ASN A 433 -14.38 1.40 12.18
C ASN A 433 -15.20 0.10 12.26
N LEU A 434 -14.82 -0.81 13.16
CA LEU A 434 -15.54 -2.04 13.42
C LEU A 434 -16.68 -1.77 14.40
N VAL A 435 -17.91 -1.91 13.92
CA VAL A 435 -19.12 -1.55 14.69
C VAL A 435 -19.85 -2.79 15.20
N GLU A 436 -19.95 -3.85 14.40
CA GLU A 436 -20.71 -5.05 14.76
C GLU A 436 -20.10 -6.30 14.11
N VAL A 437 -20.12 -7.43 14.83
CA VAL A 437 -19.88 -8.79 14.33
C VAL A 437 -21.14 -9.60 14.60
N SER A 438 -21.94 -9.86 13.56
CA SER A 438 -23.25 -10.51 13.70
C SER A 438 -23.28 -11.98 13.26
N SER A 439 -22.21 -12.46 12.63
CA SER A 439 -22.12 -13.83 12.12
C SER A 439 -20.71 -14.41 12.27
N VAL A 440 -20.63 -15.75 12.29
CA VAL A 440 -19.37 -16.50 12.25
C VAL A 440 -18.70 -16.27 10.89
N GLY A 441 -17.41 -15.93 10.91
CA GLY A 441 -16.60 -15.72 9.72
C GLY A 441 -16.00 -17.02 9.18
N SER A 442 -14.99 -16.90 8.32
CA SER A 442 -14.24 -18.07 7.86
C SER A 442 -13.21 -18.54 8.87
N ALA A 443 -13.00 -19.85 8.96
CA ALA A 443 -11.97 -20.46 9.80
C ALA A 443 -10.55 -20.30 9.24
N THR A 444 -10.43 -20.01 7.95
CA THR A 444 -9.16 -19.79 7.26
C THR A 444 -9.11 -18.41 6.62
N PRO A 445 -7.92 -17.79 6.49
CA PRO A 445 -7.76 -16.57 5.71
C PRO A 445 -8.27 -16.76 4.28
N MET A 446 -8.99 -15.76 3.76
CA MET A 446 -9.42 -15.74 2.36
C MET A 446 -8.39 -15.01 1.49
N LEU A 447 -7.97 -15.67 0.41
CA LEU A 447 -7.20 -15.05 -0.66
C LEU A 447 -8.07 -14.99 -1.91
N TYR A 448 -8.42 -13.78 -2.33
CA TYR A 448 -9.31 -13.58 -3.48
C TYR A 448 -8.60 -13.55 -4.82
N SER A 449 -7.29 -13.83 -4.91
CA SER A 449 -6.49 -13.68 -6.15
C SER A 449 -7.06 -14.39 -7.40
N ASN A 450 -7.96 -15.37 -7.21
CA ASN A 450 -8.64 -16.11 -8.27
C ASN A 450 -10.19 -16.06 -8.17
N ASP A 451 -10.75 -15.17 -7.34
CA ASP A 451 -12.19 -14.96 -7.19
C ASP A 451 -12.63 -13.73 -7.99
N PHE A 452 -13.11 -13.99 -9.21
CA PHE A 452 -13.56 -12.95 -10.15
C PHE A 452 -15.03 -12.57 -9.97
N SER A 453 -15.66 -13.01 -8.87
CA SER A 453 -17.03 -12.59 -8.58
C SER A 453 -17.09 -11.09 -8.26
N PRO A 454 -18.21 -10.41 -8.57
CA PRO A 454 -18.38 -9.01 -8.21
C PRO A 454 -18.37 -8.81 -6.70
N ILE A 455 -17.78 -7.72 -6.23
CA ILE A 455 -17.65 -7.40 -4.79
C ILE A 455 -19.02 -7.33 -4.11
N PHE A 456 -19.99 -6.71 -4.78
CA PHE A 456 -21.35 -6.47 -4.29
C PHE A 456 -22.27 -7.70 -4.25
N SER A 457 -21.76 -8.89 -4.63
CA SER A 457 -22.52 -10.14 -4.53
C SER A 457 -22.46 -10.78 -3.13
N ASP A 458 -21.57 -10.30 -2.24
CA ASP A 458 -21.45 -10.85 -0.89
C ASP A 458 -22.52 -10.33 0.05
N LYS A 459 -23.39 -11.23 0.49
CA LYS A 459 -24.42 -10.98 1.52
C LYS A 459 -23.84 -10.64 2.90
N HIS A 460 -22.53 -10.84 3.11
CA HIS A 460 -21.82 -10.54 4.36
C HIS A 460 -21.22 -9.12 4.42
N MET A 461 -21.47 -8.28 3.42
CA MET A 461 -20.91 -6.94 3.32
C MET A 461 -21.99 -5.86 3.49
N ALA A 462 -22.58 -5.74 4.67
CA ALA A 462 -23.27 -4.50 5.06
C ALA A 462 -22.23 -3.47 5.51
N ILE A 463 -21.36 -3.08 4.59
CA ILE A 463 -20.37 -2.03 4.80
C ILE A 463 -21.06 -0.68 4.61
N SER A 464 -21.20 0.08 5.69
CA SER A 464 -21.63 1.47 5.67
C SER A 464 -20.40 2.36 5.59
N ALA A 465 -19.85 2.55 4.39
CA ALA A 465 -18.75 3.48 4.21
C ALA A 465 -19.25 4.93 4.16
N ARG A 466 -19.32 5.62 5.30
CA ARG A 466 -19.53 7.07 5.31
C ARG A 466 -18.18 7.78 5.34
N VAL A 467 -17.71 8.23 4.17
CA VAL A 467 -16.56 9.14 4.07
C VAL A 467 -16.95 10.47 4.75
N LEU A 468 -16.53 10.63 6.01
CA LEU A 468 -16.86 11.80 6.84
C LEU A 468 -16.04 13.04 6.47
N ASP A 469 -14.83 12.82 5.95
CA ASP A 469 -13.89 13.82 5.51
C ASP A 469 -13.22 13.30 4.23
N PRO A 470 -13.04 14.09 3.17
CA PRO A 470 -12.62 13.52 1.91
C PRO A 470 -11.09 13.49 1.75
N VAL A 471 -10.36 13.83 2.82
CA VAL A 471 -8.93 13.49 3.06
C VAL A 471 -8.80 12.33 4.06
N ILE A 472 -9.69 12.24 5.07
CA ILE A 472 -9.81 11.09 5.99
C ILE A 472 -11.06 10.25 5.63
N ARG A 473 -10.85 9.20 4.86
CA ARG A 473 -11.91 8.33 4.38
C ARG A 473 -12.30 7.31 5.45
N THR A 474 -13.36 7.63 6.19
CA THR A 474 -13.93 6.72 7.19
C THR A 474 -14.90 5.71 6.56
N GLN A 475 -14.85 4.48 7.03
CA GLN A 475 -15.71 3.37 6.63
C GLN A 475 -16.19 2.63 7.88
N GLU A 476 -17.49 2.54 8.10
CA GLU A 476 -18.06 1.72 9.17
C GLU A 476 -18.36 0.32 8.64
N VAL A 477 -17.95 -0.69 9.41
CA VAL A 477 -18.08 -2.08 9.02
C VAL A 477 -18.92 -2.84 10.04
N ARG A 478 -19.89 -3.58 9.51
CA ARG A 478 -20.71 -4.55 10.23
C ARG A 478 -20.57 -5.89 9.50
N PHE A 479 -20.22 -6.94 10.22
CA PHE A 479 -20.05 -8.30 9.69
C PHE A 479 -21.26 -9.18 9.95
#